data_AF-A0A843CB10-F1
#
_entry.id   AF-A0A843CB10-F1
#
_cell.length_a   1.000
_cell.length_b   1.000
_cell.length_c   1.000
_cell.angle_alpha   90.00
_cell.angle_beta   90.00
_cell.angle_gamma   90.00
#
_symmetry.space_group_name_H-M   'P 1'
#
loop_
_entity.id
_entity.type
_entity.pdbx_description
1 polymer ?
#
loop_
_entity_poly.entity_id
_entity_poly.type
_entity_poly.pdbx_seq_one_letter_code
_entity_poly.pdbx_strand_id
1 'polypeptide(L)'
;MSQSSFQEISASDFFYRNRDIAGFTNPSRAIFAAIRELVENSLDAAESLKIPPDIYVRLSPVGKEDNETQVFNLRVEDNGSGIQPKFIPSAFGQVLYGS
;
A
#
# COMPACT_ATOMS: atom_id res chain seq x y z
N MET A 1 36.88 13.08 18.84
CA MET A 1 36.11 13.74 17.75
C MET A 1 35.32 12.64 17.05
N SER A 2 34.03 12.47 17.37
CA SER A 2 33.19 11.52 16.63
C SER A 2 32.96 12.10 15.24
N GLN A 3 33.60 11.51 14.24
CA GLN A 3 33.48 11.94 12.85
C GLN A 3 32.07 11.61 12.38
N SER A 4 31.22 12.62 12.21
CA SER A 4 29.86 12.44 11.72
C SER A 4 29.91 12.10 10.23
N SER A 5 29.57 10.87 9.86
CA SER A 5 29.42 10.47 8.46
C SER A 5 28.01 10.81 7.97
N PHE A 6 27.91 11.66 6.96
CA PHE A 6 26.65 11.85 6.23
C PHE A 6 26.42 10.64 5.33
N GLN A 7 25.23 10.06 5.40
CA GLN A 7 24.81 8.94 4.56
C GLN A 7 23.49 9.30 3.89
N GLU A 8 23.39 9.03 2.59
CA GLU A 8 22.14 9.08 1.85
C GLU A 8 21.44 7.71 1.97
N ILE A 9 20.12 7.74 2.11
CA ILE A 9 19.28 6.53 2.14
C ILE A 9 18.21 6.66 1.07
N SER A 10 17.86 5.53 0.45
CA SER A 10 16.74 5.49 -0.48
C SER A 10 15.42 5.74 0.25
N ALA A 11 14.40 6.24 -0.45
CA ALA A 11 13.06 6.41 0.14
C ALA A 11 12.50 5.07 0.66
N SER A 12 12.75 3.98 -0.07
CA SER A 12 12.38 2.62 0.35
C SER A 12 13.06 2.20 1.66
N ASP A 13 14.36 2.47 1.81
CA ASP A 13 15.09 2.21 3.06
C ASP A 13 14.58 3.08 4.21
N PHE A 14 14.22 4.34 3.93
CA PHE A 14 13.66 5.24 4.93
C PHE A 14 12.36 4.67 5.53
N PHE A 15 11.39 4.29 4.70
CA PHE A 15 10.13 3.72 5.19
C PHE A 15 10.30 2.32 5.79
N TYR A 16 11.25 1.52 5.28
CA TYR A 16 11.54 0.22 5.87
C TYR A 16 12.07 0.33 7.31
N ARG A 17 12.92 1.34 7.56
CA ARG A 17 13.46 1.63 8.90
C ARG A 17 12.44 2.32 9.82
N ASN A 18 11.49 3.07 9.26
CA ASN A 18 10.49 3.85 9.99
C ASN A 18 9.06 3.43 9.60
N ARG A 19 8.72 2.16 9.84
CA ARG A 19 7.42 1.56 9.47
C ARG A 19 6.22 2.24 10.13
N ASP A 20 6.46 2.83 11.29
CA ASP A 20 5.49 3.59 12.06
C ASP A 20 4.99 4.83 11.32
N ILE A 21 5.89 5.53 10.60
CA ILE A 21 5.55 6.69 9.76
C ILE A 21 4.60 6.28 8.63
N ALA A 22 4.76 5.07 8.09
CA ALA A 22 3.89 4.51 7.05
C ALA A 22 2.62 3.83 7.60
N GLY A 23 2.37 3.90 8.92
CA GLY A 23 1.16 3.33 9.54
C GLY A 23 1.23 1.83 9.87
N PHE A 24 2.35 1.16 9.60
CA PHE A 24 2.55 -0.29 9.81
C PHE A 24 3.09 -0.60 11.22
N THR A 25 2.42 -0.06 12.25
CA THR A 25 2.84 -0.20 13.67
C THR A 25 2.40 -1.50 14.32
N ASN A 26 1.21 -1.99 13.97
CA ASN A 26 0.66 -3.26 14.46
C ASN A 26 -0.26 -3.88 13.39
N PRO A 27 -0.59 -5.19 13.48
CA PRO A 27 -1.36 -5.88 12.45
C PRO A 27 -2.71 -5.22 12.14
N SER A 28 -3.47 -4.79 13.15
CA SER A 28 -4.78 -4.17 12.95
C SER A 28 -4.68 -2.83 12.21
N ARG A 29 -3.72 -1.98 12.60
CA ARG A 29 -3.46 -0.71 11.92
C ARG A 29 -2.91 -0.90 10.51
N ALA A 30 -2.06 -1.90 10.30
CA ALA A 30 -1.53 -2.25 8.99
C ALA A 30 -2.64 -2.68 8.03
N ILE A 31 -3.60 -3.51 8.49
CA ILE A 31 -4.76 -3.91 7.70
C ILE A 31 -5.64 -2.70 7.38
N PHE A 32 -5.93 -1.85 8.38
CA PHE A 32 -6.71 -0.63 8.16
C PHE A 32 -6.04 0.30 7.14
N ALA A 33 -4.73 0.55 7.28
CA ALA A 33 -3.96 1.37 6.36
C ALA A 33 -4.00 0.79 4.94
N ALA A 34 -3.74 -0.51 4.77
CA ALA A 34 -3.78 -1.15 3.47
C ALA A 34 -5.15 -1.04 2.78
N ILE A 35 -6.24 -1.23 3.53
CA ILE A 35 -7.61 -1.07 2.99
C ILE A 35 -7.84 0.39 2.60
N ARG A 36 -7.49 1.34 3.48
CA ARG A 36 -7.69 2.77 3.25
C ARG A 36 -6.97 3.24 1.98
N GLU A 37 -5.68 2.96 1.86
CA GLU A 37 -4.87 3.39 0.71
C GLU A 37 -5.38 2.80 -0.61
N LEU A 38 -5.77 1.51 -0.63
CA LEU A 38 -6.32 0.89 -1.83
C LEU A 38 -7.69 1.47 -2.21
N VAL A 39 -8.56 1.72 -1.25
CA VAL A 39 -9.88 2.33 -1.50
C VAL A 39 -9.75 3.78 -1.95
N GLU A 40 -8.85 4.57 -1.34
CA GLU A 40 -8.56 5.95 -1.77
C GLU A 40 -8.07 5.97 -3.24
N ASN A 41 -7.12 5.10 -3.60
CA ASN A 41 -6.67 4.97 -4.99
C ASN A 41 -7.80 4.57 -5.97
N SER A 42 -8.68 3.64 -5.57
CA SER A 42 -9.82 3.24 -6.40
C SER A 42 -10.84 4.37 -6.58
N LEU A 43 -11.06 5.19 -5.54
CA LEU A 43 -11.94 6.38 -5.61
C LEU A 43 -11.36 7.43 -6.57
N ASP A 44 -10.07 7.75 -6.44
CA ASP A 44 -9.37 8.69 -7.33
C ASP A 44 -9.41 8.21 -8.79
N ALA A 45 -9.24 6.91 -9.01
CA ALA A 45 -9.31 6.30 -10.34
C ALA A 45 -10.71 6.45 -10.96
N ALA A 46 -11.79 6.27 -10.19
CA ALA A 46 -13.16 6.49 -10.66
C ALA A 46 -13.48 7.98 -10.87
N GLU A 47 -13.01 8.85 -9.97
CA GLU A 47 -13.18 10.30 -10.08
C GLU A 47 -12.53 10.85 -11.35
N SER A 48 -11.35 10.34 -11.72
CA SER A 48 -10.64 10.73 -12.96
C SER A 48 -11.49 10.52 -14.23
N LEU A 49 -12.39 9.53 -14.21
CA LEU A 49 -13.34 9.21 -15.28
C LEU A 49 -14.70 9.90 -15.12
N LYS A 50 -14.96 10.54 -13.97
CA LYS A 50 -16.25 11.13 -13.60
C LYS A 50 -17.41 10.13 -13.63
N ILE A 51 -17.16 8.90 -13.19
CA ILE A 51 -18.17 7.84 -13.07
C ILE A 51 -18.47 7.55 -11.60
N PRO A 52 -19.65 7.01 -11.28
CA PRO A 52 -19.90 6.47 -9.95
C PRO A 52 -18.93 5.31 -9.65
N PRO A 53 -18.22 5.34 -8.51
CA PRO A 53 -17.31 4.27 -8.13
C PRO A 53 -18.10 2.99 -7.76
N ASP A 54 -17.67 1.86 -8.33
CA ASP A 54 -18.07 0.52 -7.92
C ASP A 54 -16.81 -0.18 -7.42
N ILE A 55 -16.73 -0.38 -6.10
CA ILE A 55 -15.53 -0.88 -5.42
C ILE A 55 -15.89 -2.11 -4.60
N TYR A 56 -15.26 -3.23 -4.92
CA TYR A 56 -15.39 -4.48 -4.20
C TYR A 56 -14.17 -4.70 -3.30
N VAL A 57 -14.40 -4.97 -2.01
CA VAL A 57 -13.34 -5.21 -1.02
C VAL A 57 -13.58 -6.56 -0.34
N ARG A 58 -12.56 -7.42 -0.35
CA ARG A 58 -12.55 -8.70 0.38
C ARG A 58 -11.26 -8.85 1.17
N LEU A 59 -11.40 -9.11 2.47
CA LEU A 59 -10.33 -9.58 3.33
C LEU A 59 -10.57 -11.05 3.69
N SER A 60 -9.58 -11.91 3.52
CA SER A 60 -9.72 -13.34 3.82
C SER A 60 -8.46 -13.87 4.51
N PRO A 61 -8.57 -14.62 5.62
CA PRO A 61 -7.40 -15.24 6.24
C PRO A 61 -6.78 -16.27 5.30
N VAL A 62 -5.46 -16.39 5.32
CA VAL A 62 -4.68 -17.35 4.55
C VAL A 62 -3.92 -18.25 5.50
N GLY A 63 -4.02 -19.57 5.29
CA GLY A 63 -3.36 -20.58 6.14
C GLY A 63 -4.19 -21.01 7.34
N LYS A 64 -3.64 -21.95 8.12
CA LYS A 64 -4.20 -22.34 9.43
C LYS A 64 -3.70 -21.34 10.47
N GLU A 65 -4.51 -21.11 11.51
CA GLU A 65 -4.08 -20.34 12.69
C GLU A 65 -2.94 -21.09 13.40
N ASP A 66 -1.71 -20.90 12.94
CA ASP A 66 -0.54 -21.12 13.77
C ASP A 66 -0.41 -19.88 14.66
N ASN A 67 -0.34 -20.10 15.97
CA ASN A 67 -0.59 -19.15 17.07
C ASN A 67 0.30 -17.87 17.09
N GLU A 68 1.09 -17.58 16.06
CA GLU A 68 2.08 -16.50 16.07
C GLU A 68 1.88 -15.44 14.98
N THR A 69 1.25 -15.70 13.83
CA THR A 69 0.97 -14.66 12.82
C THR A 69 -0.17 -15.05 11.89
N GLN A 70 -1.28 -14.32 11.96
CA GLN A 70 -2.40 -14.47 11.02
C GLN A 70 -2.12 -13.67 9.74
N VAL A 71 -2.01 -14.38 8.61
CA VAL A 71 -1.83 -13.77 7.29
C VAL A 71 -3.20 -13.53 6.67
N PHE A 72 -3.38 -12.38 6.02
CA PHE A 72 -4.61 -12.05 5.30
C PHE A 72 -4.31 -11.76 3.82
N ASN A 73 -5.22 -12.20 2.96
CA ASN A 73 -5.31 -11.79 1.56
C ASN A 73 -6.34 -10.66 1.46
N LEU A 74 -5.89 -9.47 1.07
CA LEU A 74 -6.73 -8.31 0.78
C LEU A 74 -6.87 -8.18 -0.73
N ARG A 75 -8.11 -8.22 -1.21
CA ARG A 75 -8.49 -8.02 -2.62
C ARG A 75 -9.37 -6.78 -2.72
N VAL A 76 -8.97 -5.86 -3.59
CA VAL A 76 -9.74 -4.67 -3.98
C VAL A 76 -9.89 -4.68 -5.50
N GLU A 77 -11.11 -4.47 -5.97
CA GLU A 77 -11.44 -4.33 -7.38
C GLU A 77 -12.28 -3.07 -7.56
N ASP A 78 -12.01 -2.33 -8.63
CA ASP A 78 -12.74 -1.12 -8.98
C ASP A 78 -13.05 -1.04 -10.47
N ASN A 79 -13.95 -0.13 -10.82
CA ASN A 79 -14.32 0.22 -12.19
C ASN A 79 -13.59 1.47 -12.72
N GLY A 80 -12.46 1.85 -12.11
CA GLY A 80 -11.71 3.07 -12.43
C GLY A 80 -10.94 3.02 -13.74
N SER A 81 -10.08 4.02 -13.95
CA SER A 81 -9.28 4.19 -15.17
C SER A 81 -8.27 3.07 -15.44
N GLY A 82 -7.91 2.31 -14.40
CA GLY A 82 -6.87 1.29 -14.46
C GLY A 82 -5.47 1.89 -14.70
N ILE A 83 -4.46 1.01 -14.77
CA ILE A 83 -3.07 1.41 -14.96
C ILE A 83 -2.55 0.82 -16.27
N GLN A 84 -1.91 1.63 -17.11
CA GLN A 84 -1.29 1.10 -18.34
C GLN A 84 -0.22 0.06 -17.97
N PRO A 85 -0.16 -1.11 -18.64
CA PRO A 85 0.71 -2.21 -18.25
C PRO A 85 2.18 -1.84 -18.05
N LYS A 86 2.70 -0.88 -18.84
CA LYS A 86 4.07 -0.39 -18.76
C LYS A 86 4.40 0.34 -17.44
N PHE A 87 3.40 0.89 -16.76
CA PHE A 87 3.58 1.65 -15.51
C PHE A 87 3.32 0.81 -14.25
N ILE A 88 2.73 -0.38 -14.37
CA ILE A 88 2.40 -1.25 -13.22
C ILE A 88 3.62 -1.50 -12.31
N PRO A 89 4.82 -1.87 -12.84
CA PRO A 89 5.97 -2.11 -11.97
C PRO A 89 6.39 -0.88 -11.15
N SER A 90 6.35 0.30 -11.76
CA SER A 90 6.72 1.55 -11.07
C SER A 90 5.64 2.00 -10.10
N ALA A 91 4.36 1.92 -10.49
CA ALA A 91 3.22 2.31 -9.65
C ALA A 91 3.17 1.55 -8.32
N PHE A 92 3.52 0.27 -8.31
CA PHE A 92 3.49 -0.55 -7.09
C PHE A 92 4.87 -0.81 -6.46
N GLY A 93 5.95 -0.68 -7.22
CA GLY A 93 7.31 -1.05 -6.79
C GLY A 93 8.24 0.12 -6.50
N GLN A 94 7.89 1.34 -6.91
CA GLN A 94 8.71 2.53 -6.70
C GLN A 94 8.06 3.47 -5.68
N VAL A 95 8.77 3.69 -4.57
CA VAL A 95 8.34 4.63 -3.54
C VAL A 95 8.38 6.06 -4.10
N LEU A 96 7.33 6.84 -3.83
CA LEU A 96 7.11 8.19 -4.37
C LEU A 96 6.96 8.26 -5.90
N TYR A 97 6.27 7.28 -6.48
CA TYR A 97 5.85 7.28 -7.88
C TYR A 97 4.31 7.30 -7.94
N GLY A 98 3.74 8.32 -8.56
CA GLY A 98 2.29 8.53 -8.65
C GLY A 98 1.91 9.39 -9.84
N SER A 99 0.61 9.49 -10.10
CA SER A 99 0.02 10.26 -11.22
C SER A 99 -0.77 11.45 -10.72
#